data_AF-A0A7J9G5B0-F1
#
_entry.id   AF-A0A7J9G5B0-F1
#
_cell.length_a   1.000
_cell.length_b   1.000
_cell.length_c   1.000
_cell.angle_alpha   90.00
_cell.angle_beta   90.00
_cell.angle_gamma   90.00
#
_symmetry.space_group_name_H-M   'P 1'
#
loop_
_entity.id
_entity.type
_entity.pdbx_description
1 polymer ?
#
loop_
_entity_poly.entity_id
_entity_poly.type
_entity_poly.pdbx_seq_one_letter_code
_entity_poly.pdbx_strand_id
1 'polypeptide(L)'
;AVETWRNEKLKEAKNLALGGERLDSTLLREEAGNLVKVLESNWAALSEEIGLWIPSEIKNQEHNDKPEDVEDTDDPEQILAGRPPLPECRTELHTDYDGDCVRWGLTHHKESAADCCQACLDQAKAAKPGEKKCNIWVYCPSETGCYSPDKYEHKHMECWLKYVSASEKPSLNFKDRYPEGYRNSHRNVPVIVPWVSGVISV
;
A
#
# COMPACT_ATOMS: atom_id res chain seq x y z
N ALA A 1 1.83 -1.00 -34.50
CA ALA A 1 1.59 -2.45 -34.35
C ALA A 1 0.33 -2.88 -35.11
N VAL A 2 -0.86 -2.40 -34.73
CA VAL A 2 -2.14 -2.81 -35.37
C VAL A 2 -2.21 -2.45 -36.86
N GLU A 3 -1.86 -1.21 -37.24
CA GLU A 3 -1.83 -0.81 -38.67
C GLU A 3 -0.81 -1.61 -39.51
N THR A 4 0.33 -1.97 -38.92
CA THR A 4 1.35 -2.79 -39.59
C THR A 4 0.79 -4.19 -39.87
N TRP A 5 0.18 -4.82 -38.86
CA TRP A 5 -0.49 -6.12 -39.00
C TRP A 5 -1.62 -6.09 -40.04
N ARG A 6 -2.44 -5.03 -40.02
CA ARG A 6 -3.52 -4.82 -41.00
C ARG A 6 -2.98 -4.83 -42.43
N ASN A 7 -1.90 -4.07 -42.68
CA ASN A 7 -1.31 -3.96 -44.01
C ASN A 7 -0.71 -5.29 -44.50
N GLU A 8 -0.07 -6.05 -43.60
CA GLU A 8 0.44 -7.39 -43.90
C GLU A 8 -0.69 -8.37 -44.24
N LYS A 9 -1.75 -8.40 -43.43
CA LYS A 9 -2.90 -9.29 -43.65
C LYS A 9 -3.71 -8.91 -44.88
N LEU A 10 -3.85 -7.62 -45.18
CA LEU A 10 -4.50 -7.17 -46.41
C LEU A 10 -3.72 -7.62 -47.65
N LYS A 11 -2.38 -7.58 -47.61
CA LYS A 11 -1.52 -8.05 -48.70
C LYS A 11 -1.67 -9.56 -48.95
N GLU A 12 -1.68 -10.34 -47.88
CA GLU A 12 -1.93 -11.79 -47.95
C GLU A 12 -3.32 -12.09 -48.54
N ALA A 13 -4.36 -11.41 -48.07
CA ALA A 13 -5.74 -11.61 -48.52
C ALA A 13 -5.94 -11.24 -50.01
N LYS A 14 -5.32 -10.14 -50.48
CA LYS A 14 -5.36 -9.74 -51.90
C LYS A 14 -4.69 -10.76 -52.81
N ASN A 15 -3.53 -11.28 -52.41
CA ASN A 15 -2.82 -12.31 -53.18
C ASN A 15 -3.64 -13.59 -53.31
N LEU A 16 -4.33 -14.01 -52.24
CA LEU A 16 -5.20 -15.19 -52.24
C LEU A 16 -6.48 -14.98 -53.07
N ALA A 17 -7.08 -13.78 -53.02
CA ALA A 17 -8.26 -13.44 -53.81
C ALA A 17 -7.97 -13.41 -55.33
N LEU A 18 -6.76 -13.02 -55.73
CA LEU A 18 -6.31 -12.98 -57.13
C LEU A 18 -5.81 -14.33 -57.66
N GLY A 19 -5.87 -15.40 -56.85
CA GLY A 19 -5.53 -16.75 -57.27
C GLY A 19 -4.06 -17.16 -57.10
N GLY A 20 -3.29 -16.43 -56.30
CA GLY A 20 -1.90 -16.79 -55.95
C GLY A 20 -1.80 -18.07 -55.11
N GLU A 21 -0.61 -18.68 -55.09
CA GLU A 21 -0.32 -19.93 -54.37
C GLU A 21 -0.50 -19.79 -52.85
N ARG A 22 -1.11 -20.83 -52.26
CA ARG A 22 -1.41 -20.95 -50.84
C ARG A 22 -0.15 -21.38 -50.10
N LEU A 23 0.59 -20.42 -49.53
CA LEU A 23 1.84 -20.76 -48.85
C LEU A 23 1.64 -21.31 -47.44
N ASP A 24 0.59 -20.93 -46.67
CA ASP A 24 0.29 -21.55 -45.36
C ASP A 24 -1.06 -21.12 -44.72
N SER A 25 -2.01 -20.58 -45.50
CA SER A 25 -3.24 -19.99 -44.93
C SER A 25 -4.36 -21.03 -44.75
N THR A 26 -5.03 -21.06 -43.59
CA THR A 26 -6.28 -21.78 -43.34
C THR A 26 -7.51 -21.12 -44.01
N LEU A 27 -7.32 -19.93 -44.59
CA LEU A 27 -8.39 -19.08 -45.11
C LEU A 27 -8.87 -19.56 -46.49
N LEU A 28 -10.18 -19.73 -46.65
CA LEU A 28 -10.77 -20.12 -47.92
C LEU A 28 -10.74 -18.95 -48.92
N ARG A 29 -10.65 -19.24 -50.22
CA ARG A 29 -10.61 -18.20 -51.28
C ARG A 29 -11.84 -17.28 -51.23
N GLU A 30 -13.00 -17.83 -50.89
CA GLU A 30 -14.25 -17.07 -50.73
C GLU A 30 -14.20 -16.11 -49.53
N GLU A 31 -13.50 -16.49 -48.46
CA GLU A 31 -13.30 -15.67 -47.26
C GLU A 31 -12.28 -14.55 -47.50
N ALA A 32 -11.32 -14.77 -48.39
CA ALA A 32 -10.28 -13.78 -48.72
C ALA A 32 -10.87 -12.50 -49.31
N GLY A 33 -11.89 -12.60 -50.16
CA GLY A 33 -12.58 -11.43 -50.73
C GLY A 33 -13.29 -10.59 -49.66
N ASN A 34 -13.94 -11.26 -48.69
CA ASN A 34 -14.59 -10.59 -47.56
C ASN A 34 -13.55 -9.92 -46.65
N LEU A 35 -12.42 -10.59 -46.40
CA LEU A 35 -11.34 -10.05 -45.58
C LEU A 35 -10.71 -8.80 -46.21
N VAL A 36 -10.49 -8.78 -47.53
CA VAL A 36 -10.02 -7.58 -48.25
C VAL A 36 -11.01 -6.43 -48.07
N LYS A 37 -12.31 -6.67 -48.28
CA LYS A 37 -13.34 -5.63 -48.13
C LYS A 37 -13.37 -5.06 -46.71
N VAL A 38 -13.22 -5.91 -45.70
CA VAL A 38 -13.25 -5.50 -44.30
C VAL A 38 -12.00 -4.74 -43.89
N LEU A 39 -10.80 -5.23 -44.24
CA LEU A 39 -9.54 -4.60 -43.87
C LEU A 39 -9.20 -3.35 -44.71
N GLU A 40 -9.75 -3.21 -45.92
CA GLU A 40 -9.51 -2.05 -46.78
C GLU A 40 -10.57 -0.96 -46.61
N SER A 41 -11.85 -1.31 -46.83
CA SER A 41 -12.94 -0.34 -46.90
C SER A 41 -13.68 -0.13 -45.58
N ASN A 42 -13.81 -1.16 -44.73
CA ASN A 42 -14.58 -1.11 -43.49
C ASN A 42 -13.72 -1.10 -42.22
N TRP A 43 -12.42 -0.82 -42.35
CA TRP A 43 -11.48 -0.95 -41.25
C TRP A 43 -11.83 -0.07 -40.03
N ALA A 44 -12.23 1.17 -40.26
CA ALA A 44 -12.59 2.09 -39.17
C ALA A 44 -13.75 1.53 -38.34
N ALA A 45 -14.84 1.13 -39.01
CA ALA A 45 -16.02 0.54 -38.35
C ALA A 45 -15.68 -0.77 -37.63
N LEU A 46 -14.90 -1.65 -38.27
CA LEU A 46 -14.44 -2.88 -37.63
C LEU A 46 -13.59 -2.57 -36.39
N SER A 47 -12.63 -1.63 -36.49
CA SER A 47 -11.69 -1.31 -35.42
C SER A 47 -12.40 -0.75 -34.18
N GLU A 48 -13.48 0.00 -34.39
CA GLU A 48 -14.34 0.49 -33.32
C GLU A 48 -15.16 -0.65 -32.71
N GLU A 49 -15.78 -1.50 -33.53
CA GLU A 49 -16.59 -2.64 -33.09
C GLU A 49 -15.79 -3.66 -32.27
N ILE A 50 -14.53 -3.93 -32.64
CA ILE A 50 -13.65 -4.89 -31.94
C ILE A 50 -12.80 -4.24 -30.85
N GLY A 51 -13.01 -2.95 -30.54
CA GLY A 51 -12.31 -2.25 -29.45
C GLY A 51 -10.81 -2.04 -29.68
N LEU A 52 -10.35 -2.06 -30.93
CA LEU A 52 -8.97 -1.74 -31.32
C LEU A 52 -8.77 -0.25 -31.62
N TRP A 53 -9.85 0.52 -31.67
CA TRP A 53 -9.79 1.97 -31.84
C TRP A 53 -9.47 2.68 -30.53
N ILE A 54 -8.34 3.39 -30.50
CA ILE A 54 -8.00 4.35 -29.45
C ILE A 54 -7.92 5.72 -30.13
N PRO A 55 -8.70 6.74 -29.69
CA PRO A 55 -8.57 8.09 -30.22
C PRO A 55 -7.14 8.60 -30.09
N SER A 56 -6.64 9.31 -31.10
CA SER A 56 -5.32 9.95 -31.07
C SER A 56 -5.19 10.98 -29.93
N GLU A 57 -6.31 11.51 -29.47
CA GLU A 57 -6.42 12.47 -28.38
C GLU A 57 -7.45 11.97 -27.37
N ILE A 58 -6.97 11.40 -26.26
CA ILE A 58 -7.80 11.15 -25.09
C ILE A 58 -7.72 12.42 -24.24
N LYS A 59 -8.76 13.25 -24.28
CA LYS A 59 -8.90 14.38 -23.34
C LYS A 59 -9.33 13.83 -21.99
N ASN A 60 -8.36 13.38 -21.19
CA ASN A 60 -8.60 13.12 -19.78
C ASN A 60 -8.88 14.45 -19.09
N GLN A 61 -10.08 14.59 -18.54
CA GLN A 61 -10.38 15.69 -17.64
C GLN A 61 -10.17 15.15 -16.24
N GLU A 62 -9.02 15.48 -15.64
CA GLU A 62 -8.76 15.15 -14.24
C GLU A 62 -9.78 15.92 -13.39
N HIS A 63 -10.73 15.20 -12.82
CA HIS A 63 -11.63 15.73 -11.82
C HIS A 63 -10.99 15.50 -10.46
N ASN A 64 -10.57 16.58 -9.79
CA ASN A 64 -10.03 16.48 -8.45
C ASN A 64 -11.19 16.38 -7.45
N ASP A 65 -11.62 15.15 -7.12
CA ASP A 65 -12.65 14.88 -6.11
C ASP A 65 -12.18 15.18 -4.67
N LYS A 66 -10.97 15.72 -4.52
CA LYS A 66 -10.35 15.98 -3.22
C LYS A 66 -10.99 17.21 -2.54
N PRO A 67 -11.46 17.10 -1.28
CA PRO A 67 -11.95 18.26 -0.53
C PRO A 67 -10.81 19.26 -0.26
N GLU A 68 -11.10 20.57 -0.33
CA GLU A 68 -10.12 21.66 -0.19
C GLU A 68 -9.38 21.66 1.17
N ASP A 69 -9.95 21.05 2.21
CA ASP A 69 -9.42 21.06 3.58
C ASP A 69 -8.49 19.88 3.92
N VAL A 70 -8.13 19.03 2.94
CA VAL A 70 -7.22 17.90 3.18
C VAL A 70 -5.84 18.26 2.65
N GLU A 71 -4.90 18.62 3.53
CA GLU A 71 -3.50 18.79 3.11
C GLU A 71 -2.97 17.45 2.56
N ASP A 72 -2.33 17.48 1.38
CA ASP A 72 -1.54 16.36 0.87
C ASP A 72 -0.31 16.18 1.77
N THR A 73 -0.43 15.39 2.83
CA THR A 73 0.74 14.73 3.41
C THR A 73 1.09 13.57 2.48
N ASP A 74 1.67 13.87 1.32
CA ASP A 74 2.17 12.94 0.29
C ASP A 74 3.39 12.13 0.79
N ASP A 75 3.32 11.63 2.01
CA ASP A 75 4.26 10.64 2.52
C ASP A 75 3.50 9.31 2.66
N PRO A 76 3.56 8.41 1.66
CA PRO A 76 2.89 7.12 1.72
C PRO A 76 3.34 6.27 2.92
N GLU A 77 4.44 6.62 3.59
CA GLU A 77 4.93 5.99 4.84
C GLU A 77 4.17 6.47 6.10
N GLN A 78 3.32 7.51 6.00
CA GLN A 78 2.53 8.04 7.12
C GLN A 78 1.08 7.52 7.17
N ILE A 79 0.66 6.74 6.16
CA ILE A 79 -0.70 6.19 6.09
C ILE A 79 -0.76 4.89 6.90
N LEU A 80 -1.40 4.95 8.07
CA LEU A 80 -1.65 3.76 8.89
C LEU A 80 -2.76 2.90 8.30
N ALA A 81 -2.55 1.59 8.25
CA ALA A 81 -3.58 0.64 7.86
C ALA A 81 -4.75 0.64 8.86
N GLY A 82 -5.97 0.50 8.34
CA GLY A 82 -7.20 0.42 9.11
C GLY A 82 -7.84 1.77 9.43
N ARG A 83 -8.71 1.79 10.44
CA ARG A 83 -9.35 3.02 10.90
C ARG A 83 -8.33 3.93 11.60
N PRO A 84 -8.48 5.26 11.55
CA PRO A 84 -7.63 6.16 12.32
C PRO A 84 -7.81 5.92 13.83
N PRO A 85 -6.73 6.00 14.63
CA PRO A 85 -6.83 5.96 16.08
C PRO A 85 -7.69 7.11 16.64
N LEU A 86 -8.31 6.89 17.80
CA LEU A 86 -9.09 7.93 18.49
C LEU A 86 -8.17 9.06 18.98
N PRO A 87 -8.67 10.31 19.15
CA PRO A 87 -7.87 11.42 19.67
C PRO A 87 -7.25 11.14 21.05
N GLU A 88 -7.97 10.39 21.90
CA GLU A 88 -7.50 9.97 23.23
C GLU A 88 -6.22 9.12 23.18
N CYS A 89 -5.92 8.50 22.03
CA CYS A 89 -4.74 7.68 21.80
C CYS A 89 -3.45 8.48 21.70
N ARG A 90 -3.54 9.79 21.40
CA ARG A 90 -2.40 10.70 21.15
C ARG A 90 -1.33 10.04 20.29
N THR A 91 -1.74 9.58 19.11
CA THR A 91 -0.87 8.84 18.20
C THR A 91 0.28 9.71 17.71
N GLU A 92 1.47 9.17 17.78
CA GLU A 92 2.71 9.72 17.24
C GLU A 92 3.33 8.69 16.30
N LEU A 93 3.49 9.09 15.04
CA LEU A 93 4.25 8.31 14.06
C LEU A 93 5.74 8.31 14.42
N HIS A 94 6.45 7.31 13.90
CA HIS A 94 7.91 7.19 14.04
C HIS A 94 8.41 7.35 15.47
N THR A 95 7.72 6.71 16.41
CA THR A 95 7.95 6.90 17.84
C THR A 95 7.95 5.54 18.52
N ASP A 96 9.01 5.25 19.28
CA ASP A 96 9.10 4.09 20.17
C ASP A 96 9.19 4.58 21.62
N TYR A 97 8.12 4.37 22.37
CA TYR A 97 8.07 4.67 23.80
C TYR A 97 8.51 3.48 24.64
N ASP A 98 9.31 3.74 25.66
CA ASP A 98 9.71 2.76 26.66
C ASP A 98 8.68 2.66 27.79
N GLY A 99 8.74 1.57 28.56
CA GLY A 99 7.89 1.36 29.73
C GLY A 99 7.75 -0.10 30.14
N ASP A 100 7.16 -0.31 31.31
CA ASP A 100 6.91 -1.64 31.84
C ASP A 100 5.86 -2.36 31.00
N CYS A 101 6.25 -3.46 30.38
CA CYS A 101 5.35 -4.25 29.55
C CYS A 101 4.23 -4.89 30.40
N VAL A 102 2.99 -4.46 30.18
CA VAL A 102 1.78 -5.09 30.76
C VAL A 102 1.20 -6.15 29.82
N ARG A 103 1.46 -6.05 28.52
CA ARG A 103 1.18 -7.11 27.54
C ARG A 103 2.23 -7.11 26.43
N TRP A 104 2.85 -8.27 26.23
CA TRP A 104 3.96 -8.47 25.30
C TRP A 104 3.47 -8.50 23.85
N GLY A 105 4.07 -7.65 22.99
CA GLY A 105 3.71 -7.57 21.58
C GLY A 105 4.05 -8.82 20.78
N LEU A 106 5.13 -9.54 21.15
CA LEU A 106 5.55 -10.82 20.52
C LEU A 106 4.43 -11.87 20.42
N THR A 107 3.45 -11.82 21.34
CA THR A 107 2.29 -12.72 21.34
C THR A 107 0.96 -11.97 21.28
N HIS A 108 0.99 -10.66 21.07
CA HIS A 108 -0.18 -9.80 21.04
C HIS A 108 -0.20 -8.98 19.75
N HIS A 109 -0.84 -9.53 18.71
CA HIS A 109 -0.98 -8.87 17.43
C HIS A 109 -2.33 -8.14 17.31
N LYS A 110 -2.33 -7.03 16.56
CA LYS A 110 -3.51 -6.23 16.21
C LYS A 110 -3.48 -5.81 14.75
N GLU A 111 -4.65 -5.76 14.12
CA GLU A 111 -4.76 -5.43 12.69
C GLU A 111 -4.43 -3.97 12.37
N SER A 112 -4.48 -3.08 13.37
CA SER A 112 -4.22 -1.66 13.18
C SER A 112 -3.69 -0.99 14.45
N ALA A 113 -3.08 0.19 14.28
CA ALA A 113 -2.69 1.07 15.38
C ALA A 113 -3.90 1.46 16.25
N ALA A 114 -5.06 1.69 15.63
CA ALA A 114 -6.29 2.02 16.36
C ALA A 114 -6.74 0.86 17.26
N ASP A 115 -6.63 -0.39 16.79
CA ASP A 115 -6.97 -1.56 17.60
C ASP A 115 -5.95 -1.84 18.70
N CYS A 116 -4.69 -1.46 18.50
CA CYS A 116 -3.69 -1.50 19.55
C CYS A 116 -3.96 -0.45 20.64
N CYS A 117 -4.28 0.79 20.26
CA CYS A 117 -4.72 1.80 21.22
C CYS A 117 -5.98 1.35 21.99
N GLN A 118 -6.99 0.83 21.28
CA GLN A 118 -8.20 0.34 21.93
C GLN A 118 -7.90 -0.77 22.93
N ALA A 119 -6.98 -1.68 22.60
CA ALA A 119 -6.55 -2.72 23.53
C ALA A 119 -5.87 -2.16 24.79
N CYS A 120 -5.12 -1.06 24.68
CA CYS A 120 -4.58 -0.35 25.84
C CYS A 120 -5.68 0.25 26.72
N LEU A 121 -6.65 0.95 26.11
CA LEU A 121 -7.80 1.51 26.80
C LEU A 121 -8.61 0.43 27.53
N ASP A 122 -8.83 -0.71 26.87
CA ASP A 122 -9.59 -1.83 27.43
C ASP A 122 -8.83 -2.49 28.59
N GLN A 123 -7.52 -2.69 28.44
CA GLN A 123 -6.70 -3.24 29.52
C GLN A 123 -6.68 -2.28 30.73
N ALA A 124 -6.54 -0.98 30.49
CA ALA A 124 -6.53 0.02 31.56
C ALA A 124 -7.85 0.06 32.35
N LYS A 125 -8.99 -0.12 31.66
CA LYS A 125 -10.33 -0.23 32.26
C LYS A 125 -10.52 -1.54 33.03
N ALA A 126 -9.99 -2.65 32.52
CA ALA A 126 -10.16 -3.97 33.11
C ALA A 126 -9.16 -4.29 34.25
N ALA A 127 -8.08 -3.52 34.38
CA ALA A 127 -7.04 -3.72 35.37
C ALA A 127 -7.59 -3.66 36.81
N LYS A 128 -7.22 -4.65 37.62
CA LYS A 128 -7.65 -4.76 39.02
C LYS A 128 -6.89 -3.79 39.92
N PRO A 129 -7.39 -3.51 41.14
CA PRO A 129 -6.64 -2.75 42.12
C PRO A 129 -5.24 -3.37 42.36
N GLY A 130 -4.19 -2.57 42.21
CA GLY A 130 -2.79 -3.00 42.35
C GLY A 130 -2.12 -3.49 41.06
N GLU A 131 -2.86 -3.69 39.96
CA GLU A 131 -2.27 -3.99 38.66
C GLU A 131 -1.84 -2.71 37.93
N LYS A 132 -0.79 -2.82 37.13
CA LYS A 132 -0.34 -1.74 36.23
C LYS A 132 -1.37 -1.58 35.11
N LYS A 133 -1.94 -0.38 35.02
CA LYS A 133 -2.88 0.00 33.96
C LYS A 133 -2.11 0.46 32.75
N CYS A 134 -2.40 -0.06 31.58
CA CYS A 134 -1.79 0.42 30.35
C CYS A 134 -1.99 1.94 30.25
N ASN A 135 -0.94 2.66 29.89
CA ASN A 135 -1.04 4.07 29.53
C ASN A 135 -0.21 4.44 28.29
N ILE A 136 0.56 3.48 27.77
CA ILE A 136 1.35 3.62 26.54
C ILE A 136 1.07 2.39 25.67
N TRP A 137 0.89 2.61 24.38
CA TRP A 137 0.83 1.55 23.39
C TRP A 137 1.86 1.79 22.29
N VAL A 138 2.45 0.71 21.78
CA VAL A 138 3.44 0.73 20.70
C VAL A 138 3.06 -0.33 19.67
N TYR A 139 2.90 0.06 18.42
CA TYR A 139 2.40 -0.76 17.32
C TYR A 139 3.42 -0.84 16.18
N CYS A 140 3.57 -2.03 15.60
CA CYS A 140 4.37 -2.21 14.38
C CYS A 140 3.50 -2.24 13.11
N PRO A 141 3.41 -1.13 12.35
CA PRO A 141 2.69 -1.10 11.06
C PRO A 141 3.49 -1.66 9.88
N SER A 142 4.80 -1.85 10.04
CA SER A 142 5.68 -2.26 8.95
C SER A 142 5.52 -3.75 8.62
N GLU A 143 5.18 -4.06 7.37
CA GLU A 143 5.04 -5.44 6.89
C GLU A 143 6.36 -6.23 6.99
N THR A 144 7.52 -5.55 6.90
CA THR A 144 8.84 -6.15 7.06
C THR A 144 9.30 -6.23 8.51
N GLY A 145 8.43 -5.90 9.48
CA GLY A 145 8.76 -5.83 10.88
C GLY A 145 9.38 -4.50 11.30
N CYS A 146 9.56 -4.34 12.61
CA CYS A 146 10.01 -3.10 13.22
C CYS A 146 11.34 -3.28 13.94
N TYR A 147 12.26 -2.35 13.76
CA TYR A 147 13.56 -2.42 14.43
C TYR A 147 13.47 -1.94 15.89
N SER A 148 14.02 -2.72 16.81
CA SER A 148 14.26 -2.36 18.21
C SER A 148 15.70 -2.76 18.56
N PRO A 149 16.40 -2.02 19.45
CA PRO A 149 17.77 -2.34 19.87
C PRO A 149 17.90 -3.57 20.78
N ASP A 150 16.89 -4.45 20.82
CA ASP A 150 16.86 -5.62 21.70
C ASP A 150 17.18 -6.94 20.96
N LYS A 151 17.02 -8.06 21.67
CA LYS A 151 17.37 -9.39 21.17
C LYS A 151 16.29 -10.06 20.31
N TYR A 152 15.13 -9.43 20.16
CA TYR A 152 13.98 -9.98 19.49
C TYR A 152 13.89 -9.47 18.05
N GLU A 153 13.29 -10.30 17.20
CA GLU A 153 12.90 -9.91 15.85
C GLU A 153 11.42 -9.56 15.89
N HIS A 154 11.10 -8.27 15.77
CA HIS A 154 9.73 -7.81 15.84
C HIS A 154 9.04 -7.86 14.50
N LYS A 155 7.83 -8.40 14.50
CA LYS A 155 7.04 -8.66 13.30
C LYS A 155 5.94 -7.62 13.11
N HIS A 156 5.42 -7.58 11.89
CA HIS A 156 4.23 -6.81 11.55
C HIS A 156 3.08 -7.11 12.54
N MET A 157 2.30 -6.08 12.86
CA MET A 157 1.10 -6.13 13.71
C MET A 157 1.36 -6.32 15.20
N GLU A 158 2.62 -6.36 15.65
CA GLU A 158 2.91 -6.44 17.09
C GLU A 158 2.33 -5.23 17.83
N CYS A 159 1.62 -5.49 18.92
CA CYS A 159 1.01 -4.50 19.78
C CYS A 159 1.50 -4.66 21.22
N TRP A 160 2.35 -3.74 21.64
CA TRP A 160 2.91 -3.69 22.98
C TRP A 160 2.08 -2.76 23.84
N LEU A 161 1.58 -3.30 24.97
CA LEU A 161 0.89 -2.51 25.97
C LEU A 161 1.86 -2.29 27.13
N LYS A 162 2.12 -1.02 27.45
CA LYS A 162 3.13 -0.60 28.41
C LYS A 162 2.53 0.31 29.49
N TYR A 163 3.22 0.38 30.60
CA TYR A 163 2.93 1.24 31.74
C TYR A 163 4.15 2.08 32.11
N VAL A 164 3.93 3.37 32.35
CA VAL A 164 4.86 4.28 33.01
C VAL A 164 4.13 4.94 34.18
N SER A 165 4.83 5.23 35.28
CA SER A 165 4.19 5.91 36.43
C SER A 165 3.60 7.26 36.03
N ALA A 166 2.45 7.64 36.59
CA ALA A 166 1.81 8.93 36.30
C ALA A 166 2.67 10.15 36.69
N SER A 167 3.65 9.97 37.60
CA SER A 167 4.63 10.98 37.97
C SER A 167 5.77 11.13 36.95
N GLU A 168 5.84 10.25 35.96
CA GLU A 168 6.93 10.15 35.02
C GLU A 168 6.45 10.50 33.61
N LYS A 169 7.28 11.25 32.88
CA LYS A 169 7.07 11.43 31.45
C LYS A 169 7.41 10.11 30.75
N PRO A 170 6.65 9.66 29.74
CA PRO A 170 7.02 8.53 28.91
C PRO A 170 8.46 8.67 28.42
N SER A 171 9.28 7.67 28.75
CA SER A 171 10.66 7.62 28.29
C SER A 171 10.65 7.29 26.80
N LEU A 172 11.44 8.02 26.03
CA LEU A 172 11.52 7.87 24.59
C LEU A 172 12.78 7.07 24.25
N ASN A 173 12.62 5.94 23.56
CA ASN A 173 13.76 5.21 23.00
C ASN A 173 14.27 5.92 21.75
N PHE A 174 13.40 6.04 20.75
CA PHE A 174 13.71 6.69 19.48
C PHE A 174 12.51 7.44 18.94
N LYS A 175 12.77 8.55 18.25
CA LYS A 175 11.77 9.34 17.53
C LYS A 175 12.31 9.81 16.20
N ASP A 176 11.41 9.88 15.21
CA ASP A 176 11.66 10.33 13.85
C ASP A 176 12.78 9.52 13.18
N ARG A 177 14.01 10.00 13.25
CA ARG A 177 15.17 9.39 12.60
C ARG A 177 16.14 8.81 13.62
N TYR A 178 16.66 7.62 13.33
CA TYR A 178 17.77 7.10 14.12
C TYR A 178 19.02 7.98 13.93
N PRO A 179 19.72 8.38 15.02
CA PRO A 179 20.93 9.20 14.92
C PRO A 179 21.99 8.57 14.02
N GLU A 180 22.68 9.36 13.20
CA GLU A 180 23.69 8.84 12.25
C GLU A 180 24.78 8.01 12.93
N GLY A 181 25.29 8.47 14.09
CA GLY A 181 26.28 7.71 14.86
C GLY A 181 25.77 6.33 15.32
N TYR A 182 24.48 6.24 15.63
CA TYR A 182 23.83 4.99 16.00
C TYR A 182 23.72 4.05 14.77
N ARG A 183 23.28 4.59 13.62
CA ARG A 183 23.20 3.83 12.36
C ARG A 183 24.56 3.37 11.83
N ASN A 184 25.61 4.17 12.02
CA ASN A 184 26.98 3.82 11.63
C ASN A 184 27.52 2.62 12.43
N SER A 185 27.10 2.49 13.69
CA SER A 185 27.47 1.35 14.55
C SER A 185 26.51 0.15 14.39
N HIS A 186 25.30 0.36 13.87
CA HIS A 186 24.27 -0.66 13.70
C HIS A 186 23.74 -0.67 12.24
N ARG A 187 24.40 -1.45 11.37
CA ARG A 187 24.15 -1.41 9.91
C ARG A 187 22.74 -1.80 9.46
N ASN A 188 21.98 -2.52 10.30
CA ASN A 188 20.64 -3.00 9.98
C ASN A 188 19.53 -2.03 10.46
N VAL A 189 19.90 -0.85 10.99
CA VAL A 189 18.95 0.12 11.50
C VAL A 189 18.37 0.94 10.35
N PRO A 190 17.03 1.02 10.23
CA PRO A 190 16.38 1.84 9.21
C PRO A 190 16.69 3.34 9.40
N VAL A 191 16.36 4.15 8.41
CA VAL A 191 16.54 5.62 8.52
C VAL A 191 15.55 6.19 9.53
N ILE A 192 14.29 5.76 9.42
CA ILE A 192 13.15 6.24 10.18
C ILE A 192 12.78 5.19 11.22
N VAL A 193 12.29 5.63 12.38
CA VAL A 193 11.70 4.75 13.40
C VAL A 193 10.41 4.13 12.81
N PRO A 194 10.31 2.79 12.71
CA PRO A 194 9.16 2.15 12.07
C PRO A 194 7.96 2.00 13.01
N TRP A 195 8.14 2.27 14.31
CA TRP A 195 7.09 2.13 15.31
C TRP A 195 6.12 3.31 15.31
N VAL A 196 4.87 3.01 15.67
CA VAL A 196 3.82 4.00 15.91
C VAL A 196 3.36 3.82 17.34
N SER A 197 3.37 4.90 18.11
CA SER A 197 3.05 4.81 19.54
C SER A 197 2.08 5.89 19.96
N GLY A 198 1.56 5.75 21.17
CA GLY A 198 0.75 6.80 21.76
C GLY A 198 0.60 6.64 23.26
N VAL A 199 0.23 7.75 23.89
CA VAL A 199 -0.03 7.82 25.33
C VAL A 199 -1.52 8.05 25.50
N ILE A 200 -2.21 7.08 26.10
CA ILE A 200 -3.66 7.23 26.30
C ILE A 200 -3.95 8.23 27.41
N SER A 201 -4.99 9.03 27.22
CA SER A 201 -5.58 9.83 28.29
C SER A 201 -6.68 9.02 28.96
N VAL A 202 -6.46 8.58 30.20
CA VAL A 202 -7.45 7.88 31.04
C VAL A 202 -7.98 8.79 32.14
#